data_AF-A0AAU4S2R8-F1
#
_entry.id   AF-A0AAU4S2R8-F1
#
_cell.length_a   1.000
_cell.length_b   1.000
_cell.length_c   1.000
_cell.angle_alpha   90.00
_cell.angle_beta   90.00
_cell.angle_gamma   90.00
#
_symmetry.space_group_name_H-M   'P 1'
#
loop_
_entity.id
_entity.type
_entity.pdbx_description
1 polymer ?
#
loop_
_entity_poly.entity_id
_entity_poly.type
_entity_poly.pdbx_seq_one_letter_code
_entity_poly.pdbx_strand_id
1 'polypeptide(L)'
;MQAELDRIENMAAMSAHDRKLAEKAHQLLHGARQATDSWPFWAGASARDRTLATIHEAELIVLKLTPAQELGWEGSSVLAKGIQHLGQEDPRLKLLEEHLRENNNMLDVQGRHLAAGVLHAANHTEEIEIARVRNFRNILLLAFLALSAFAVLLILSGYQNPAALADKLCFRPPAPTPENPTATKRVCPVTGLPAGDDVLLVASLGAAAAALAGATSIRHIHGSAVPYMVPMSLLILRIPIGALSAILGLVLIHGEFIPGLSALDSGAQIAAWAVAFGIGQEGLTRLLDKKGNLLLENVRGSARAVDSPPPSTDRLIKPVLRPSGPDGTKPAEGEPAAEQTKPDEDPKRGGGGAANADV
;
A
#
# COMPACT_ATOMS: atom_id res chain seq x y z
N MET A 1 1.48 21.05 -18.62
CA MET A 1 0.71 20.38 -19.70
C MET A 1 -0.05 21.35 -20.60
N GLN A 2 -1.36 21.65 -20.42
CA GLN A 2 -2.11 22.35 -21.48
C GLN A 2 -1.59 23.77 -21.79
N ALA A 3 -1.49 24.66 -20.79
CA ALA A 3 -0.93 26.01 -20.92
C ALA A 3 0.60 26.08 -21.25
N GLU A 4 1.20 24.92 -21.49
CA GLU A 4 2.61 24.70 -21.79
C GLU A 4 2.75 24.12 -23.20
N LEU A 5 1.85 23.22 -23.62
CA LEU A 5 1.61 22.92 -25.03
C LEU A 5 1.21 24.20 -25.80
N ASP A 6 0.27 24.97 -25.26
CA ASP A 6 -0.12 26.29 -25.77
C ASP A 6 1.10 27.23 -25.89
N ARG A 7 2.07 27.16 -24.97
CA ARG A 7 3.31 27.95 -25.01
C ARG A 7 4.26 27.46 -26.09
N ILE A 8 4.49 26.15 -26.17
CA ILE A 8 5.41 25.52 -27.13
C ILE A 8 4.97 25.82 -28.57
N GLU A 9 3.67 25.77 -28.88
CA GLU A 9 3.15 26.15 -30.21
C GLU A 9 3.43 27.63 -30.54
N ASN A 10 3.37 28.53 -29.56
CA ASN A 10 3.65 29.96 -29.75
C ASN A 10 5.15 30.30 -29.82
N MET A 11 6.03 29.45 -29.29
CA MET A 11 7.49 29.69 -29.25
C MET A 11 8.27 28.99 -30.37
N ALA A 12 7.77 27.88 -30.91
CA ALA A 12 8.49 27.07 -31.89
C ALA A 12 7.99 27.30 -33.33
N ALA A 13 8.92 27.43 -34.28
CA ALA A 13 8.63 27.29 -35.71
C ALA A 13 8.39 25.80 -36.05
N MET A 14 7.26 25.25 -35.60
CA MET A 14 6.95 23.82 -35.64
C MET A 14 6.94 23.23 -37.05
N SER A 15 7.52 22.05 -37.22
CA SER A 15 7.37 21.28 -38.45
C SER A 15 5.94 20.76 -38.63
N ALA A 16 5.60 20.34 -39.85
CA ALA A 16 4.30 19.71 -40.15
C ALA A 16 4.11 18.34 -39.47
N HIS A 17 5.17 17.73 -38.92
CA HIS A 17 5.10 16.55 -38.07
C HIS A 17 4.76 16.95 -36.63
N ASP A 18 5.44 17.96 -36.11
CA ASP A 18 5.35 18.37 -34.70
C ASP A 18 4.00 19.01 -34.39
N ARG A 19 3.43 19.74 -35.35
CA ARG A 19 2.05 20.26 -35.26
C ARG A 19 1.01 19.14 -35.13
N LYS A 20 1.18 18.02 -35.86
CA LYS A 20 0.29 16.85 -35.72
C LYS A 20 0.45 16.15 -34.36
N LEU A 21 1.63 16.21 -33.75
CA LEU A 21 1.83 15.73 -32.39
C LEU A 21 1.11 16.63 -31.37
N ALA A 22 1.19 17.96 -31.52
CA ALA A 22 0.48 18.90 -30.65
C ALA A 22 -1.05 18.80 -30.82
N GLU A 23 -1.56 18.73 -32.06
CA GLU A 23 -2.97 18.43 -32.35
C GLU A 23 -3.44 17.15 -31.62
N LYS A 24 -2.62 16.09 -31.62
CA LYS A 24 -2.91 14.84 -30.89
C LYS A 24 -2.91 15.07 -29.38
N ALA A 25 -1.93 15.78 -28.82
CA ALA A 25 -1.87 16.08 -27.38
C ALA A 25 -3.07 16.94 -26.92
N HIS A 26 -3.53 17.90 -27.74
CA HIS A 26 -4.77 18.64 -27.49
C HIS A 26 -6.00 17.73 -27.48
N GLN A 27 -6.13 16.79 -28.43
CA GLN A 27 -7.23 15.82 -28.44
C GLN A 27 -7.22 14.91 -27.20
N LEU A 28 -6.04 14.44 -26.78
CA LEU A 28 -5.87 13.63 -25.57
C LEU A 28 -6.27 14.39 -24.30
N LEU A 29 -5.75 15.61 -24.11
CA LEU A 29 -6.05 16.44 -22.94
C LEU A 29 -7.53 16.90 -22.90
N HIS A 30 -8.13 17.18 -24.05
CA HIS A 30 -9.55 17.51 -24.15
C HIS A 30 -10.45 16.30 -23.81
N GLY A 31 -10.13 15.12 -24.34
CA GLY A 31 -10.83 13.87 -24.02
C GLY A 31 -10.71 13.49 -22.54
N ALA A 32 -9.53 13.65 -21.95
CA ALA A 32 -9.28 13.48 -20.52
C ALA A 32 -10.18 14.39 -19.66
N ARG A 33 -10.31 15.67 -20.04
CA ARG A 33 -11.15 16.65 -19.34
C ARG A 33 -12.65 16.35 -19.44
N GLN A 34 -13.13 16.01 -20.63
CA GLN A 34 -14.54 15.61 -20.83
C GLN A 34 -14.90 14.32 -20.07
N ALA A 35 -13.93 13.41 -19.91
CA ALA A 35 -14.09 12.23 -19.06
C ALA A 35 -14.25 12.62 -17.58
N THR A 36 -13.46 13.57 -17.05
CA THR A 36 -13.57 13.98 -15.64
C THR A 36 -14.86 14.72 -15.30
N ASP A 37 -15.37 15.57 -16.20
CA ASP A 37 -16.51 16.46 -15.90
C ASP A 37 -17.88 15.74 -15.87
N SER A 38 -17.97 14.53 -16.44
CA SER A 38 -19.24 13.82 -16.69
C SER A 38 -19.60 12.74 -15.66
N TRP A 39 -18.92 12.69 -14.51
CA TRP A 39 -18.75 11.43 -13.77
C TRP A 39 -19.67 11.15 -12.54
N PRO A 40 -20.50 10.09 -12.54
CA PRO A 40 -21.21 9.60 -11.33
C PRO A 40 -20.30 8.75 -10.41
N PHE A 41 -20.14 9.17 -9.15
CA PHE A 41 -19.05 8.78 -8.22
C PHE A 41 -18.69 7.27 -8.11
N TRP A 42 -19.65 6.37 -8.34
CA TRP A 42 -19.52 4.93 -8.13
C TRP A 42 -19.00 4.15 -9.34
N ALA A 43 -19.14 4.68 -10.57
CA ALA A 43 -18.64 4.03 -11.79
C ALA A 43 -17.12 4.22 -12.03
N GLY A 44 -16.44 4.94 -11.13
CA GLY A 44 -15.19 5.68 -11.35
C GLY A 44 -13.90 4.98 -11.78
N ALA A 45 -13.86 3.67 -12.02
CA ALA A 45 -12.60 2.98 -12.28
C ALA A 45 -12.13 3.13 -13.74
N SER A 46 -12.77 2.42 -14.67
CA SER A 46 -12.22 2.06 -15.98
C SER A 46 -12.03 3.20 -16.98
N ALA A 47 -12.33 4.45 -16.64
CA ALA A 47 -11.87 5.61 -17.39
C ALA A 47 -11.19 6.72 -16.57
N ARG A 48 -11.02 6.59 -15.25
CA ARG A 48 -9.87 7.22 -14.58
C ARG A 48 -8.59 6.60 -15.10
N ASP A 49 -8.58 5.27 -15.23
CA ASP A 49 -7.47 4.51 -15.82
C ASP A 49 -7.16 4.98 -17.27
N ARG A 50 -8.20 5.16 -18.11
CA ARG A 50 -8.03 5.71 -19.48
C ARG A 50 -7.58 7.17 -19.48
N THR A 51 -8.12 8.00 -18.58
CA THR A 51 -7.73 9.41 -18.45
C THR A 51 -6.25 9.53 -18.09
N LEU A 52 -5.75 8.70 -17.17
CA LEU A 52 -4.34 8.64 -16.80
C LEU A 52 -3.47 8.22 -17.99
N ALA A 53 -3.82 7.14 -18.70
CA ALA A 53 -3.08 6.72 -19.89
C ALA A 53 -3.04 7.80 -21.01
N THR A 54 -4.15 8.54 -21.22
CA THR A 54 -4.15 9.68 -22.16
C THR A 54 -3.31 10.86 -21.68
N ILE A 55 -3.19 11.07 -20.37
CA ILE A 55 -2.28 12.06 -19.78
C ILE A 55 -0.83 11.63 -19.97
N HIS A 56 -0.49 10.36 -19.70
CA HIS A 56 0.85 9.80 -19.93
C HIS A 56 1.30 9.88 -21.39
N GLU A 57 0.38 9.67 -22.35
CA GLU A 57 0.70 9.87 -23.77
C GLU A 57 0.91 11.35 -24.11
N ALA A 58 0.11 12.27 -23.55
CA ALA A 58 0.29 13.71 -23.74
C ALA A 58 1.59 14.24 -23.11
N GLU A 59 1.95 13.78 -21.92
CA GLU A 59 3.21 14.09 -21.20
C GLU A 59 4.44 13.69 -22.04
N LEU A 60 4.41 12.48 -22.63
CA LEU A 60 5.42 11.99 -23.57
C LEU A 60 5.46 12.73 -24.91
N ILE A 61 4.39 13.44 -25.29
CA ILE A 61 4.38 14.31 -26.46
C ILE A 61 4.95 15.69 -26.11
N VAL A 62 4.55 16.29 -24.98
CA VAL A 62 5.07 17.58 -24.50
C VAL A 62 6.60 17.53 -24.40
N LEU A 63 7.17 16.55 -23.69
CA LEU A 63 8.63 16.39 -23.55
C LEU A 63 9.38 16.24 -24.89
N LYS A 64 8.71 15.69 -25.92
CA LYS A 64 9.29 15.58 -27.28
C LYS A 64 9.24 16.91 -28.03
N LEU A 65 8.26 17.76 -27.75
CA LEU A 65 8.05 19.06 -28.39
C LEU A 65 8.79 20.21 -27.69
N THR A 66 9.08 20.11 -26.38
CA THR A 66 9.73 21.17 -25.59
C THR A 66 10.99 21.72 -26.29
N PRO A 67 11.11 23.05 -26.51
CA PRO A 67 12.28 23.66 -27.11
C PRO A 67 13.56 23.38 -26.32
N ALA A 68 14.72 23.30 -27.00
CA ALA A 68 16.01 23.03 -26.34
C ALA A 68 16.40 24.08 -25.27
N GLN A 69 15.76 25.25 -25.28
CA GLN A 69 15.94 26.33 -24.31
C GLN A 69 15.18 26.08 -22.99
N GLU A 70 14.00 25.45 -23.06
CA GLU A 70 13.20 25.09 -21.88
C GLU A 70 13.47 23.65 -21.41
N LEU A 71 13.95 22.76 -22.28
CA LEU A 71 14.19 21.34 -21.96
C LEU A 71 15.07 21.14 -20.71
N GLY A 72 15.99 22.05 -20.43
CA GLY A 72 16.97 21.93 -19.35
C GLY A 72 16.37 21.55 -17.99
N TRP A 73 15.26 22.17 -17.57
CA TRP A 73 14.67 21.92 -16.25
C TRP A 73 13.83 20.64 -16.18
N GLU A 74 13.31 20.15 -17.30
CA GLU A 74 12.48 18.93 -17.39
C GLU A 74 13.25 17.67 -16.94
N GLY A 75 14.57 17.67 -17.09
CA GLY A 75 15.43 16.58 -16.60
C GLY A 75 15.21 16.26 -15.13
N SER A 76 15.04 17.29 -14.29
CA SER A 76 14.79 17.12 -12.85
C SER A 76 13.41 16.49 -12.57
N SER A 77 12.38 16.87 -13.33
CA SER A 77 11.01 16.36 -13.20
C SER A 77 10.93 14.89 -13.63
N VAL A 78 11.52 14.57 -14.79
CA VAL A 78 11.59 13.19 -15.30
C VAL A 78 12.45 12.29 -14.41
N LEU A 79 13.58 12.80 -13.87
CA LEU A 79 14.39 12.06 -12.91
C LEU A 79 13.64 11.77 -11.62
N ALA A 80 12.89 12.74 -11.07
CA ALA A 80 12.07 12.55 -9.88
C ALA A 80 10.97 11.51 -10.09
N LYS A 81 10.19 11.60 -11.18
CA LYS A 81 9.16 10.61 -11.54
C LYS A 81 9.77 9.23 -11.84
N GLY A 82 10.99 9.22 -12.38
CA GLY A 82 11.84 8.05 -12.57
C GLY A 82 12.17 7.37 -11.24
N ILE A 83 12.82 8.07 -10.30
CA ILE A 83 13.17 7.56 -8.95
C ILE A 83 11.91 7.09 -8.18
N GLN A 84 10.77 7.72 -8.44
CA GLN A 84 9.50 7.43 -7.79
C GLN A 84 8.89 6.07 -8.20
N HIS A 85 8.91 5.69 -9.48
CA HIS A 85 8.28 4.44 -9.95
C HIS A 85 9.28 3.37 -10.44
N LEU A 86 10.48 3.77 -10.84
CA LEU A 86 11.55 2.85 -11.22
C LEU A 86 12.46 2.63 -10.01
N GLY A 87 12.70 1.37 -9.65
CA GLY A 87 13.67 1.05 -8.60
C GLY A 87 15.06 1.58 -8.94
N GLN A 88 15.86 1.90 -7.91
CA GLN A 88 17.20 2.48 -8.04
C GLN A 88 18.17 1.67 -8.92
N GLU A 89 17.86 0.41 -9.22
CA GLU A 89 18.63 -0.47 -10.11
C GLU A 89 18.21 -0.44 -11.59
N ASP A 90 17.25 0.40 -12.00
CA ASP A 90 16.88 0.52 -13.42
C ASP A 90 18.03 1.14 -14.24
N PRO A 91 18.53 0.48 -15.29
CA PRO A 91 19.68 0.97 -16.06
C PRO A 91 19.38 2.27 -16.81
N ARG A 92 18.13 2.54 -17.18
CA ARG A 92 17.72 3.77 -17.86
C ARG A 92 17.75 4.96 -16.90
N LEU A 93 17.34 4.72 -15.64
CA LEU A 93 17.37 5.72 -14.59
C LEU A 93 18.81 6.11 -14.25
N LYS A 94 19.71 5.12 -14.07
CA LYS A 94 21.13 5.36 -13.81
C LYS A 94 21.81 6.14 -14.94
N LEU A 95 21.52 5.78 -16.20
CA LEU A 95 22.03 6.52 -17.36
C LEU A 95 21.51 7.96 -17.39
N LEU A 96 20.23 8.21 -17.04
CA LEU A 96 19.68 9.57 -17.00
C LEU A 96 20.31 10.40 -15.86
N GLU A 97 20.50 9.80 -14.68
CA GLU A 97 21.16 10.44 -13.54
C GLU A 97 22.61 10.82 -13.88
N GLU A 98 23.37 9.91 -14.50
CA GLU A 98 24.74 10.14 -14.95
C GLU A 98 24.81 11.25 -16.01
N HIS A 99 23.94 11.19 -17.03
CA HIS A 99 23.85 12.20 -18.10
C HIS A 99 23.49 13.60 -17.55
N LEU A 100 22.56 13.69 -16.60
CA LEU A 100 22.20 14.95 -15.95
C LEU A 100 23.37 15.46 -15.09
N ARG A 101 24.02 14.60 -14.30
CA ARG A 101 25.17 14.95 -13.47
C ARG A 101 26.33 15.54 -14.29
N GLU A 102 26.59 15.00 -15.48
CA GLU A 102 27.62 15.52 -16.40
C GLU A 102 27.23 16.86 -17.04
N ASN A 103 25.93 17.11 -17.26
CA ASN A 103 25.40 18.31 -17.88
C ASN A 103 24.88 19.36 -16.87
N ASN A 104 25.50 19.46 -15.69
CA ASN A 104 25.13 20.42 -14.62
C ASN A 104 23.65 20.34 -14.18
N ASN A 105 23.09 19.12 -14.15
CA ASN A 105 21.69 18.79 -13.88
C ASN A 105 20.67 19.32 -14.91
N MET A 106 21.13 19.75 -16.10
CA MET A 106 20.29 20.23 -17.19
C MET A 106 20.13 19.16 -18.27
N LEU A 107 18.90 18.96 -18.76
CA LEU A 107 18.62 18.04 -19.87
C LEU A 107 18.88 18.69 -21.23
N ASP A 108 19.80 18.11 -22.00
CA ASP A 108 20.12 18.55 -23.36
C ASP A 108 19.32 17.79 -24.44
N VAL A 109 19.55 18.15 -25.72
CA VAL A 109 18.87 17.54 -26.87
C VAL A 109 19.17 16.04 -27.03
N GLN A 110 20.38 15.58 -26.70
CA GLN A 110 20.74 14.15 -26.73
C GLN A 110 20.02 13.38 -25.62
N GLY A 111 20.04 13.92 -24.39
CA GLY A 111 19.36 13.36 -23.23
C GLY A 111 17.84 13.23 -23.41
N ARG A 112 17.21 14.01 -24.30
CA ARG A 112 15.76 13.96 -24.59
C ARG A 112 15.24 12.55 -24.85
N HIS A 113 15.98 11.72 -25.59
CA HIS A 113 15.55 10.35 -25.91
C HIS A 113 15.58 9.44 -24.65
N LEU A 114 16.62 9.60 -23.84
CA LEU A 114 16.82 8.87 -22.58
C LEU A 114 15.76 9.27 -21.54
N ALA A 115 15.50 10.57 -21.39
CA ALA A 115 14.42 11.10 -20.55
C ALA A 115 13.04 10.57 -21.00
N ALA A 116 12.73 10.58 -22.30
CA ALA A 116 11.48 10.00 -22.81
C ALA A 116 11.37 8.49 -22.55
N GLY A 117 12.50 7.76 -22.56
CA GLY A 117 12.56 6.34 -22.20
C GLY A 117 12.31 6.07 -20.71
N VAL A 118 12.87 6.90 -19.82
CA VAL A 118 12.62 6.86 -18.36
C VAL A 118 11.18 7.23 -18.05
N LEU A 119 10.66 8.32 -18.62
CA LEU A 119 9.28 8.78 -18.42
C LEU A 119 8.26 7.73 -18.85
N HIS A 120 8.44 7.13 -20.03
CA HIS A 120 7.55 6.07 -20.52
C HIS A 120 7.56 4.84 -19.60
N ALA A 121 8.72 4.47 -19.05
CA ALA A 121 8.87 3.36 -18.13
C ALA A 121 8.23 3.64 -16.75
N ALA A 122 8.39 4.85 -16.22
CA ALA A 122 7.76 5.28 -14.97
C ALA A 122 6.22 5.25 -15.11
N ASN A 123 5.69 5.89 -16.15
CA ASN A 123 4.26 5.94 -16.45
C ASN A 123 3.63 4.54 -16.61
N HIS A 124 4.31 3.63 -17.31
CA HIS A 124 3.85 2.24 -17.44
C HIS A 124 3.88 1.47 -16.11
N THR A 125 4.84 1.77 -15.23
CA THR A 125 4.92 1.14 -13.91
C THR A 125 3.81 1.65 -12.99
N GLU A 126 3.53 2.96 -12.99
CA GLU A 126 2.37 3.56 -12.31
C GLU A 126 1.04 2.91 -12.72
N GLU A 127 0.84 2.67 -14.03
CA GLU A 127 -0.34 1.98 -14.55
C GLU A 127 -0.49 0.53 -14.03
N ILE A 128 0.63 -0.19 -13.88
CA ILE A 128 0.67 -1.55 -13.31
C ILE A 128 0.35 -1.50 -11.81
N GLU A 129 0.89 -0.54 -11.08
CA GLU A 129 0.62 -0.33 -9.65
C GLU A 129 -0.86 -0.05 -9.40
N ILE A 130 -1.45 0.86 -10.19
CA ILE A 130 -2.88 1.17 -10.18
C ILE A 130 -3.74 -0.04 -10.58
N ALA A 131 -3.33 -0.82 -11.59
CA ALA A 131 -4.03 -2.03 -11.99
C ALA A 131 -4.04 -3.11 -10.88
N ARG A 132 -2.94 -3.25 -10.12
CA ARG A 132 -2.88 -4.15 -8.94
C ARG A 132 -3.86 -3.73 -7.87
N VAL A 133 -3.93 -2.43 -7.53
CA VAL A 133 -4.90 -1.87 -6.57
C VAL A 133 -6.34 -2.09 -7.04
N ARG A 134 -6.63 -1.86 -8.33
CA ARG A 134 -7.95 -2.10 -8.94
C ARG A 134 -8.37 -3.57 -8.85
N ASN A 135 -7.46 -4.49 -9.17
CA ASN A 135 -7.72 -5.93 -9.10
C ASN A 135 -7.97 -6.39 -7.66
N PHE A 136 -7.15 -5.93 -6.71
CA PHE A 136 -7.33 -6.24 -5.29
C PHE A 136 -8.68 -5.75 -4.77
N ARG A 137 -9.09 -4.52 -5.08
CA ARG A 137 -10.43 -4.00 -4.72
C ARG A 137 -11.56 -4.87 -5.32
N ASN A 138 -11.43 -5.30 -6.57
CA ASN A 138 -12.43 -6.17 -7.20
C ASN A 138 -12.51 -7.56 -6.52
N ILE A 139 -11.36 -8.13 -6.12
CA ILE A 139 -11.31 -9.38 -5.34
C ILE A 139 -11.95 -9.20 -3.96
N LEU A 140 -11.70 -8.09 -3.27
CA LEU A 140 -12.36 -7.77 -1.99
C LEU A 140 -13.87 -7.61 -2.13
N LEU A 141 -14.35 -6.96 -3.19
CA LEU A 141 -15.79 -6.82 -3.48
C LEU A 141 -16.43 -8.17 -3.79
N LEU A 142 -15.77 -9.04 -4.57
CA LEU A 142 -16.25 -10.39 -4.85
C LEU A 142 -16.29 -11.24 -3.56
N ALA A 143 -15.27 -11.16 -2.71
CA ALA A 143 -15.25 -11.83 -1.41
C ALA A 143 -16.35 -11.32 -0.48
N PHE A 144 -16.59 -10.01 -0.44
CA PHE A 144 -17.68 -9.41 0.33
C PHE A 144 -19.05 -9.92 -0.15
N LEU A 145 -19.28 -9.95 -1.46
CA LEU A 145 -20.53 -10.45 -2.04
C LEU A 145 -20.72 -11.95 -1.76
N ALA A 146 -19.67 -12.77 -1.91
CA ALA A 146 -19.73 -14.20 -1.65
C ALA A 146 -19.99 -14.53 -0.18
N LEU A 147 -19.29 -13.86 0.76
CA LEU A 147 -19.49 -14.06 2.20
C LEU A 147 -20.86 -13.51 2.66
N SER A 148 -21.32 -12.39 2.10
CA SER A 148 -22.65 -11.85 2.38
C SER A 148 -23.75 -12.78 1.87
N ALA A 149 -23.60 -13.32 0.66
CA ALA A 149 -24.53 -14.31 0.12
C ALA A 149 -24.54 -15.59 1.00
N PHE A 150 -23.39 -16.06 1.46
CA PHE A 150 -23.32 -17.21 2.36
C PHE A 150 -23.99 -16.92 3.73
N ALA A 151 -23.78 -15.75 4.32
CA ALA A 151 -24.46 -15.34 5.55
C ALA A 151 -25.99 -15.26 5.37
N VAL A 152 -26.45 -14.69 4.25
CA VAL A 152 -27.88 -14.64 3.90
C VAL A 152 -28.45 -16.04 3.69
N LEU A 153 -27.73 -16.95 3.04
CA LEU A 153 -28.14 -18.35 2.87
C LEU A 153 -28.26 -19.10 4.22
N LEU A 154 -27.37 -18.84 5.19
CA LEU A 154 -27.49 -19.40 6.54
C LEU A 154 -28.73 -18.85 7.27
N ILE A 155 -29.00 -17.54 7.19
CA ILE A 155 -30.20 -16.92 7.77
C ILE A 155 -31.47 -17.50 7.14
N LEU A 156 -31.55 -17.58 5.81
CA LEU A 156 -32.68 -18.18 5.09
C LEU A 156 -32.86 -19.66 5.42
N SER A 157 -31.77 -20.43 5.56
CA SER A 157 -31.80 -21.82 6.02
C SER A 157 -32.37 -21.94 7.45
N GLY A 158 -32.06 -20.98 8.34
CA GLY A 158 -32.65 -20.89 9.68
C GLY A 158 -34.17 -20.71 9.67
N TYR A 159 -34.73 -19.94 8.74
CA TYR A 159 -36.18 -19.79 8.57
C TYR A 159 -36.83 -21.00 7.87
N GLN A 160 -36.16 -21.61 6.88
CA GLN A 160 -36.71 -22.75 6.13
C GLN A 160 -36.65 -24.07 6.90
N ASN A 161 -35.54 -24.32 7.62
CA ASN A 161 -35.27 -25.55 8.36
C ASN A 161 -34.68 -25.23 9.74
N PRO A 162 -35.49 -24.80 10.73
CA PRO A 162 -35.00 -24.47 12.08
C PRO A 162 -34.23 -25.61 12.76
N ALA A 163 -34.57 -26.87 12.45
CA ALA A 163 -33.87 -28.05 12.95
C ALA A 163 -32.42 -28.22 12.44
N ALA A 164 -32.06 -27.57 11.34
CA ALA A 164 -30.71 -27.67 10.75
C ALA A 164 -29.71 -26.72 11.39
N LEU A 165 -30.10 -25.46 11.64
CA LEU A 165 -29.20 -24.41 12.16
C LEU A 165 -29.68 -23.76 13.45
N ALA A 166 -30.95 -23.38 13.57
CA ALA A 166 -31.44 -22.71 14.78
C ALA A 166 -31.41 -23.63 16.03
N ASP A 167 -31.68 -24.93 15.87
CA ASP A 167 -31.47 -25.96 16.91
C ASP A 167 -30.02 -25.98 17.45
N LYS A 168 -29.04 -25.57 16.62
CA LYS A 168 -27.60 -25.51 16.95
C LYS A 168 -27.13 -24.18 17.54
N LEU A 169 -28.02 -23.18 17.62
CA LEU A 169 -27.83 -21.95 18.38
C LEU A 169 -28.55 -21.97 19.73
N CYS A 170 -29.39 -22.99 19.98
CA CYS A 170 -30.00 -23.25 21.27
C CYS A 170 -29.10 -24.13 22.14
N PHE A 171 -29.17 -23.93 23.46
CA PHE A 171 -28.45 -24.69 24.48
C PHE A 171 -29.43 -25.39 25.44
N ARG A 172 -28.95 -26.44 26.09
CA ARG A 172 -29.66 -27.15 27.17
C ARG A 172 -28.84 -26.98 28.45
N PRO A 173 -29.29 -26.19 29.43
CA PRO A 173 -28.57 -26.06 30.70
C PRO A 173 -28.51 -27.42 31.43
N PRO A 174 -27.56 -27.61 32.36
CA PRO A 174 -27.49 -28.81 33.20
C PRO A 174 -28.73 -28.96 34.09
N ALA A 175 -28.95 -30.18 34.59
CA ALA A 175 -30.15 -30.55 35.35
C ALA A 175 -30.44 -29.61 36.54
N PRO A 176 -31.72 -29.34 36.86
CA PRO A 176 -32.12 -28.30 37.80
C PRO A 176 -31.58 -28.52 39.21
N THR A 177 -30.85 -27.53 39.71
CA THR A 177 -30.40 -27.44 41.10
C THR A 177 -31.46 -26.71 41.95
N PRO A 178 -31.41 -26.82 43.30
CA PRO A 178 -32.30 -26.07 44.19
C PRO A 178 -32.24 -24.55 44.02
N GLU A 179 -31.12 -24.04 43.50
CA GLU A 179 -30.86 -22.61 43.27
C GLU A 179 -31.46 -22.10 41.95
N ASN A 180 -31.73 -22.98 40.97
CA ASN A 180 -32.28 -22.61 39.66
C ASN A 180 -33.30 -23.65 39.17
N PRO A 181 -34.52 -23.67 39.75
CA PRO A 181 -35.56 -24.68 39.43
C PRO A 181 -36.08 -24.61 37.98
N THR A 182 -35.74 -23.56 37.23
CA THR A 182 -36.13 -23.34 35.84
C THR A 182 -35.21 -23.99 34.79
N ALA A 183 -34.07 -24.59 35.19
CA ALA A 183 -33.04 -25.13 34.29
C ALA A 183 -33.42 -26.44 33.53
N THR A 184 -34.70 -26.66 33.25
CA THR A 184 -35.18 -27.70 32.30
C THR A 184 -35.61 -27.14 30.96
N LYS A 185 -35.77 -25.81 30.85
CA LYS A 185 -36.21 -25.16 29.61
C LYS A 185 -35.01 -24.90 28.69
N ARG A 186 -35.11 -25.37 27.45
CA ARG A 186 -34.17 -25.05 26.35
C ARG A 186 -34.06 -23.52 26.20
N VAL A 187 -32.84 -23.03 26.03
CA VAL A 187 -32.54 -21.60 25.86
C VAL A 187 -32.09 -21.36 24.42
N CYS A 188 -32.66 -20.36 23.74
CA CYS A 188 -32.21 -19.88 22.44
C CYS A 188 -32.01 -18.34 22.50
N PRO A 189 -31.34 -17.70 21.53
CA PRO A 189 -31.06 -16.26 21.53
C PRO A 189 -32.27 -15.33 21.74
N VAL A 190 -33.39 -15.59 21.04
CA VAL A 190 -34.59 -14.73 21.03
C VAL A 190 -35.74 -15.34 21.85
N THR A 191 -35.96 -16.65 21.75
CA THR A 191 -37.08 -17.33 22.43
C THR A 191 -36.68 -18.64 23.11
N GLY A 192 -37.65 -19.39 23.65
CA GLY A 192 -37.42 -20.76 24.17
C GLY A 192 -37.51 -21.87 23.10
N LEU A 193 -37.66 -21.50 21.82
CA LEU A 193 -37.81 -22.40 20.68
C LEU A 193 -36.88 -21.96 19.53
N PRO A 194 -36.27 -22.90 18.78
CA PRO A 194 -35.40 -22.58 17.66
C PRO A 194 -36.17 -21.92 16.51
N ALA A 195 -35.80 -20.70 16.15
CA ALA A 195 -36.39 -19.91 15.07
C ALA A 195 -35.31 -19.29 14.15
N GLY A 196 -35.70 -18.89 12.93
CA GLY A 196 -34.79 -18.15 12.04
C GLY A 196 -34.33 -16.81 12.63
N ASP A 197 -35.14 -16.21 13.52
CA ASP A 197 -34.82 -14.98 14.24
C ASP A 197 -33.60 -15.15 15.17
N ASP A 198 -33.36 -16.36 15.70
CA ASP A 198 -32.16 -16.66 16.48
C ASP A 198 -30.88 -16.52 15.62
N VAL A 199 -30.94 -17.02 14.38
CA VAL A 199 -29.84 -16.93 13.41
C VAL A 199 -29.64 -15.48 12.97
N LEU A 200 -30.72 -14.75 12.73
CA LEU A 200 -30.68 -13.33 12.37
C LEU A 200 -30.11 -12.47 13.50
N LEU A 201 -30.51 -12.69 14.75
CA LEU A 201 -29.98 -11.97 15.90
C LEU A 201 -28.47 -12.23 16.06
N VAL A 202 -28.05 -13.49 16.08
CA VAL A 202 -26.62 -13.88 16.18
C VAL A 202 -25.80 -13.27 15.04
N ALA A 203 -26.29 -13.35 13.80
CA ALA A 203 -25.63 -12.75 12.64
C ALA A 203 -25.50 -11.23 12.78
N SER A 204 -26.56 -10.55 13.19
CA SER A 204 -26.58 -9.09 13.34
C SER A 204 -25.64 -8.59 14.45
N LEU A 205 -25.57 -9.30 15.59
CA LEU A 205 -24.66 -9.00 16.69
C LEU A 205 -23.19 -9.21 16.30
N GLY A 206 -22.87 -10.32 15.63
CA GLY A 206 -21.52 -10.56 15.11
C GLY A 206 -21.08 -9.51 14.10
N ALA A 207 -21.98 -9.15 13.16
CA ALA A 207 -21.75 -8.12 12.17
C ALA A 207 -21.55 -6.71 12.79
N ALA A 208 -22.39 -6.33 13.75
CA ALA A 208 -22.27 -5.05 14.46
C ALA A 208 -20.98 -4.97 15.29
N ALA A 209 -20.63 -6.05 16.00
CA ALA A 209 -19.40 -6.14 16.78
C ALA A 209 -18.14 -6.03 15.89
N ALA A 210 -18.11 -6.74 14.75
CA ALA A 210 -17.01 -6.64 13.78
C ALA A 210 -16.95 -5.26 13.10
N ALA A 211 -18.09 -4.61 12.85
CA ALA A 211 -18.15 -3.25 12.32
C ALA A 211 -17.59 -2.22 13.32
N LEU A 212 -17.94 -2.33 14.60
CA LEU A 212 -17.41 -1.47 15.67
C LEU A 212 -15.90 -1.69 15.88
N ALA A 213 -15.43 -2.94 15.90
CA ALA A 213 -14.01 -3.30 15.96
C ALA A 213 -13.24 -2.91 14.69
N GLY A 214 -13.93 -2.71 13.56
CA GLY A 214 -13.39 -2.08 12.36
C GLY A 214 -13.30 -0.55 12.48
N ALA A 215 -14.35 0.08 12.99
CA ALA A 215 -14.46 1.54 13.08
C ALA A 215 -13.36 2.18 13.96
N THR A 216 -12.96 1.53 15.04
CA THR A 216 -11.85 1.99 15.90
C THR A 216 -10.51 2.06 15.16
N SER A 217 -10.29 1.22 14.13
CA SER A 217 -9.09 1.23 13.30
C SER A 217 -8.98 2.48 12.41
N ILE A 218 -10.12 3.04 11.97
CA ILE A 218 -10.19 4.19 11.04
C ILE A 218 -9.45 5.42 11.60
N ARG A 219 -9.40 5.58 12.94
CA ARG A 219 -8.79 6.74 13.62
C ARG A 219 -7.32 6.98 13.26
N HIS A 220 -6.61 5.97 12.75
CA HIS A 220 -5.20 6.07 12.35
C HIS A 220 -5.00 6.27 10.83
N ILE A 221 -6.07 6.37 10.05
CA ILE A 221 -6.02 6.59 8.60
C ILE A 221 -5.91 8.10 8.32
N HIS A 222 -4.68 8.62 8.39
CA HIS A 222 -4.38 9.94 7.83
C HIS A 222 -4.67 9.98 6.32
N GLY A 223 -5.05 11.17 5.82
CA GLY A 223 -5.74 11.37 4.55
C GLY A 223 -5.20 10.56 3.37
N SER A 224 -5.98 9.60 2.87
CA SER A 224 -5.56 8.73 1.79
C SER A 224 -5.74 9.41 0.42
N ALA A 225 -4.68 10.06 -0.07
CA ALA A 225 -4.58 10.50 -1.47
C ALA A 225 -4.59 9.34 -2.49
N VAL A 226 -4.50 8.08 -2.03
CA VAL A 226 -4.56 6.89 -2.88
C VAL A 226 -5.96 6.75 -3.48
N PRO A 227 -6.10 6.62 -4.82
CA PRO A 227 -7.39 6.33 -5.43
C PRO A 227 -7.94 4.97 -4.99
N TYR A 228 -9.23 4.75 -5.26
CA TYR A 228 -9.96 3.48 -5.10
C TYR A 228 -10.35 3.02 -3.68
N MET A 229 -10.08 3.80 -2.63
CA MET A 229 -10.61 3.60 -1.26
C MET A 229 -10.48 2.17 -0.68
N VAL A 230 -9.39 1.46 -0.98
CA VAL A 230 -9.19 0.07 -0.53
C VAL A 230 -9.38 -0.14 0.99
N PRO A 231 -8.96 0.76 1.91
CA PRO A 231 -9.23 0.61 3.34
C PRO A 231 -10.73 0.49 3.68
N MET A 232 -11.60 1.20 2.95
CA MET A 232 -13.05 1.10 3.13
C MET A 232 -13.59 -0.24 2.64
N SER A 233 -13.03 -0.81 1.56
CA SER A 233 -13.43 -2.17 1.12
C SER A 233 -12.97 -3.27 2.08
N LEU A 234 -11.82 -3.11 2.75
CA LEU A 234 -11.39 -4.01 3.84
C LEU A 234 -12.31 -3.89 5.06
N LEU A 235 -12.67 -2.67 5.45
CA LEU A 235 -13.62 -2.40 6.55
C LEU A 235 -14.99 -3.07 6.28
N ILE A 236 -15.54 -2.89 5.08
CA ILE A 236 -16.84 -3.46 4.67
C ILE A 236 -16.78 -4.99 4.64
N LEU A 237 -15.65 -5.58 4.23
CA LEU A 237 -15.44 -7.04 4.24
C LEU A 237 -15.52 -7.65 5.64
N ARG A 238 -15.24 -6.89 6.72
CA ARG A 238 -15.39 -7.37 8.10
C ARG A 238 -16.85 -7.64 8.49
N ILE A 239 -17.83 -7.01 7.85
CA ILE A 239 -19.25 -7.13 8.23
C ILE A 239 -19.80 -8.55 8.02
N PRO A 240 -19.66 -9.20 6.84
CA PRO A 240 -20.13 -10.58 6.65
C PRO A 240 -19.25 -11.61 7.36
N ILE A 241 -17.93 -11.39 7.49
CA ILE A 241 -17.09 -12.22 8.37
C ILE A 241 -17.64 -12.14 9.82
N GLY A 242 -18.09 -10.93 10.20
CA GLY A 242 -18.79 -10.58 11.43
C GLY A 242 -19.90 -11.55 11.79
N ALA A 243 -20.90 -11.65 10.91
CA ALA A 243 -22.01 -12.58 11.05
C ALA A 243 -21.56 -14.04 11.06
N LEU A 244 -20.69 -14.43 10.12
CA LEU A 244 -20.32 -15.82 9.90
C LEU A 244 -19.55 -16.43 11.07
N SER A 245 -18.61 -15.71 11.67
CA SER A 245 -17.87 -16.25 12.82
C SER A 245 -18.72 -16.30 14.09
N ALA A 246 -19.74 -15.45 14.24
CA ALA A 246 -20.68 -15.52 15.36
C ALA A 246 -21.59 -16.76 15.27
N ILE A 247 -22.13 -17.05 14.08
CA ILE A 247 -22.88 -18.28 13.82
C ILE A 247 -21.97 -19.51 14.05
N LEU A 248 -20.80 -19.54 13.40
CA LEU A 248 -19.90 -20.68 13.45
C LEU A 248 -19.33 -20.92 14.87
N GLY A 249 -18.99 -19.87 15.60
CA GLY A 249 -18.48 -19.96 16.97
C GLY A 249 -19.50 -20.56 17.94
N LEU A 250 -20.77 -20.15 17.86
CA LEU A 250 -21.84 -20.75 18.67
C LEU A 250 -22.11 -22.21 18.29
N VAL A 251 -22.04 -22.56 16.99
CA VAL A 251 -22.14 -23.96 16.55
C VAL A 251 -20.95 -24.81 17.07
N LEU A 252 -19.75 -24.24 17.18
CA LEU A 252 -18.60 -24.91 17.80
C LEU A 252 -18.79 -25.14 19.32
N ILE A 253 -19.40 -24.19 20.04
CA ILE A 253 -19.77 -24.38 21.45
C ILE A 253 -20.86 -25.46 21.60
N HIS A 254 -21.90 -25.44 20.74
CA HIS A 254 -22.96 -26.45 20.74
C HIS A 254 -22.43 -27.86 20.37
N GLY A 255 -21.39 -27.94 19.53
CA GLY A 255 -20.68 -29.18 19.22
C GLY A 255 -19.69 -29.65 20.30
N GLU A 256 -19.67 -29.00 21.47
CA GLU A 256 -18.80 -29.30 22.63
C GLU A 256 -17.29 -29.32 22.32
N PHE A 257 -16.87 -28.72 21.19
CA PHE A 257 -15.48 -28.71 20.73
C PHE A 257 -14.54 -27.95 21.68
N ILE A 258 -15.10 -27.05 22.51
CA ILE A 258 -14.41 -26.40 23.62
C ILE A 258 -15.09 -26.87 24.92
N PRO A 259 -14.52 -27.86 25.64
CA PRO A 259 -15.14 -28.42 26.84
C PRO A 259 -15.26 -27.35 27.93
N GLY A 260 -16.39 -27.34 28.64
CA GLY A 260 -16.69 -26.39 29.70
C GLY A 260 -17.31 -25.06 29.24
N LEU A 261 -17.42 -24.79 27.93
CA LEU A 261 -18.14 -23.61 27.42
C LEU A 261 -19.60 -23.87 27.04
N SER A 262 -20.12 -25.09 27.10
CA SER A 262 -21.50 -25.42 26.65
C SER A 262 -22.62 -24.99 27.60
N ALA A 263 -22.31 -24.55 28.82
CA ALA A 263 -23.26 -24.05 29.82
C ALA A 263 -23.68 -22.59 29.56
N LEU A 264 -24.47 -22.36 28.50
CA LEU A 264 -25.11 -21.07 28.21
C LEU A 264 -26.57 -21.10 28.70
N ASP A 265 -26.79 -20.56 29.89
CA ASP A 265 -28.06 -20.63 30.62
C ASP A 265 -29.04 -19.49 30.27
N SER A 266 -28.63 -18.53 29.44
CA SER A 266 -29.46 -17.38 29.05
C SER A 266 -29.19 -16.87 27.63
N GLY A 267 -30.23 -16.36 26.96
CA GLY A 267 -30.11 -15.73 25.64
C GLY A 267 -29.14 -14.54 25.63
N ALA A 268 -29.00 -13.84 26.76
CA ALA A 268 -28.03 -12.76 26.95
C ALA A 268 -26.57 -13.25 26.90
N GLN A 269 -26.27 -14.44 27.46
CA GLN A 269 -24.95 -15.06 27.31
C GLN A 269 -24.69 -15.49 25.86
N ILE A 270 -25.70 -16.04 25.16
CA ILE A 270 -25.57 -16.41 23.74
C ILE A 270 -25.31 -15.17 22.87
N ALA A 271 -26.00 -14.06 23.14
CA ALA A 271 -25.76 -12.77 22.51
C ALA A 271 -24.36 -12.20 22.82
N ALA A 272 -23.88 -12.32 24.06
CA ALA A 272 -22.52 -11.89 24.44
C ALA A 272 -21.43 -12.72 23.73
N TRP A 273 -21.62 -14.04 23.60
CA TRP A 273 -20.73 -14.89 22.82
C TRP A 273 -20.76 -14.57 21.32
N ALA A 274 -21.92 -14.27 20.74
CA ALA A 274 -22.03 -13.79 19.35
C ALA A 274 -21.22 -12.49 19.14
N VAL A 275 -21.26 -11.55 20.08
CA VAL A 275 -20.41 -10.34 20.06
C VAL A 275 -18.93 -10.67 20.21
N ALA A 276 -18.57 -11.59 21.13
CA ALA A 276 -17.18 -12.01 21.34
C ALA A 276 -16.57 -12.67 20.10
N PHE A 277 -17.31 -13.57 19.43
CA PHE A 277 -16.92 -14.13 18.13
C PHE A 277 -16.98 -13.12 16.98
N GLY A 278 -17.80 -12.07 17.09
CA GLY A 278 -17.77 -10.88 16.24
C GLY A 278 -16.40 -10.16 16.30
N ILE A 279 -15.87 -9.95 17.50
CA ILE A 279 -14.58 -9.28 17.72
C ILE A 279 -13.40 -10.22 17.42
N GLY A 280 -13.49 -11.50 17.80
CA GLY A 280 -12.40 -12.49 17.72
C GLY A 280 -11.89 -12.82 16.31
N GLN A 281 -12.53 -12.30 15.26
CA GLN A 281 -12.16 -12.50 13.85
C GLN A 281 -10.83 -11.88 13.46
N GLU A 282 -10.25 -11.03 14.31
CA GLU A 282 -9.01 -10.30 14.02
C GLU A 282 -7.86 -11.23 13.56
N GLY A 283 -7.82 -12.48 14.06
CA GLY A 283 -6.86 -13.49 13.61
C GLY A 283 -6.97 -13.84 12.11
N LEU A 284 -8.20 -13.91 11.57
CA LEU A 284 -8.46 -14.17 10.15
C LEU A 284 -8.28 -12.91 9.30
N THR A 285 -8.78 -11.75 9.77
CA THR A 285 -8.71 -10.51 8.97
C THR A 285 -7.29 -9.95 8.89
N ARG A 286 -6.46 -10.10 9.93
CA ARG A 286 -5.06 -9.61 9.96
C ARG A 286 -4.23 -10.02 8.74
N LEU A 287 -4.48 -11.20 8.15
CA LEU A 287 -3.77 -11.64 6.94
C LEU A 287 -4.24 -10.93 5.66
N LEU A 288 -5.53 -10.62 5.55
CA LEU A 288 -6.11 -9.81 4.47
C LEU A 288 -5.70 -8.35 4.62
N ASP A 289 -5.79 -7.81 5.84
CA ASP A 289 -5.40 -6.44 6.18
C ASP A 289 -3.92 -6.20 5.90
N LYS A 290 -3.02 -7.13 6.27
CA LYS A 290 -1.59 -7.07 5.92
C LYS A 290 -1.35 -7.04 4.41
N LYS A 291 -1.99 -7.92 3.63
CA LYS A 291 -1.84 -7.95 2.17
C LYS A 291 -2.36 -6.67 1.51
N GLY A 292 -3.49 -6.14 1.98
CA GLY A 292 -4.03 -4.88 1.48
C GLY A 292 -3.16 -3.67 1.83
N ASN A 293 -2.60 -3.62 3.04
CA ASN A 293 -1.67 -2.57 3.45
C ASN A 293 -0.37 -2.61 2.63
N LEU A 294 0.22 -3.79 2.38
CA LEU A 294 1.41 -3.90 1.51
C LEU A 294 1.14 -3.47 0.07
N LEU A 295 -0.03 -3.82 -0.49
CA LEU A 295 -0.40 -3.36 -1.84
C LEU A 295 -0.64 -1.84 -1.91
N LEU A 296 -1.20 -1.24 -0.85
CA LEU A 296 -1.32 0.21 -0.71
C LEU A 296 0.02 0.90 -0.43
N GLU A 297 0.93 0.22 0.27
CA GLU A 297 2.25 0.75 0.63
C GLU A 297 3.16 0.85 -0.58
N ASN A 298 3.10 -0.09 -1.54
CA ASN A 298 3.81 0.06 -2.81
C ASN A 298 3.39 1.35 -3.54
N VAL A 299 2.08 1.55 -3.74
CA VAL A 299 1.54 2.74 -4.44
C VAL A 299 1.73 4.04 -3.65
N ARG A 300 1.80 3.98 -2.31
CA ARG A 300 2.15 5.12 -1.45
C ARG A 300 3.65 5.38 -1.35
N GLY A 301 4.47 4.34 -1.50
CA GLY A 301 5.93 4.40 -1.39
C GLY A 301 6.53 5.20 -2.54
N SER A 302 6.02 4.94 -3.74
CA SER A 302 6.15 5.83 -4.90
C SER A 302 5.86 7.29 -4.52
N ALA A 303 4.61 7.61 -4.14
CA ALA A 303 4.22 8.98 -3.80
C ALA A 303 5.03 9.65 -2.64
N ARG A 304 5.71 8.86 -1.80
CA ARG A 304 6.55 9.32 -0.68
C ARG A 304 8.02 9.53 -1.03
N ALA A 305 8.47 9.12 -2.22
CA ALA A 305 9.85 9.38 -2.67
C ALA A 305 10.18 10.89 -2.69
N VAL A 306 9.17 11.74 -2.92
CA VAL A 306 9.26 13.20 -2.94
C VAL A 306 9.25 13.83 -1.53
N ASP A 307 8.56 13.23 -0.56
CA ASP A 307 8.46 13.71 0.83
C ASP A 307 9.67 13.28 1.70
N SER A 308 10.55 12.44 1.18
CA SER A 308 11.72 11.96 1.91
C SER A 308 12.77 13.10 2.00
N PRO A 309 13.26 13.48 3.19
CA PRO A 309 14.29 14.50 3.29
C PRO A 309 15.54 14.06 2.51
N PRO A 310 16.22 14.99 1.80
CA PRO A 310 17.31 14.62 0.91
C PRO A 310 18.43 13.90 1.67
N PRO A 311 19.08 12.90 1.05
CA PRO A 311 20.19 12.17 1.68
C PRO A 311 21.27 13.16 2.11
N SER A 312 21.76 13.01 3.34
CA SER A 312 22.70 13.94 3.97
C SER A 312 23.89 14.26 3.06
N THR A 313 24.12 15.55 2.80
CA THR A 313 25.04 16.10 1.79
C THR A 313 26.52 15.71 1.95
N ASP A 314 26.86 15.10 3.09
CA ASP A 314 28.19 14.62 3.49
C ASP A 314 28.82 13.59 2.52
N ARG A 315 28.05 13.03 1.58
CA ARG A 315 28.56 12.16 0.50
C ARG A 315 28.79 12.83 -0.85
N LEU A 316 28.31 14.07 -1.07
CA LEU A 316 28.34 14.73 -2.39
C LEU A 316 29.45 15.78 -2.55
N ILE A 317 30.20 16.12 -1.49
CA ILE A 317 31.27 17.13 -1.56
C ILE A 317 32.61 16.54 -1.09
N LYS A 318 33.30 15.86 -2.01
CA LYS A 318 34.78 15.76 -1.97
C LYS A 318 35.36 16.67 -3.06
N PRO A 319 35.93 17.84 -2.72
CA PRO A 319 36.63 18.66 -3.70
C PRO A 319 37.87 17.92 -4.19
N VAL A 320 37.91 17.61 -5.49
CA VAL A 320 39.12 17.07 -6.13
C VAL A 320 40.12 18.23 -6.31
N LEU A 321 40.98 18.44 -5.30
CA LEU A 321 42.14 19.31 -5.45
C LEU A 321 43.06 18.71 -6.53
N ARG A 322 43.10 19.34 -7.70
CA ARG A 322 44.14 19.08 -8.71
C ARG A 322 45.45 19.71 -8.22
N PRO A 323 46.55 18.95 -8.07
CA PRO A 323 47.87 19.54 -7.86
C PRO A 323 48.37 20.11 -9.20
N SER A 324 48.34 21.44 -9.33
CA SER A 324 49.06 22.14 -10.40
C SER A 324 50.51 22.38 -9.98
N GLY A 325 51.42 22.20 -10.93
CA GLY A 325 52.78 22.70 -10.90
C GLY A 325 53.38 22.66 -12.31
N PRO A 326 54.68 22.94 -12.49
CA PRO A 326 55.59 23.55 -11.52
C PRO A 326 56.23 24.84 -12.05
N ASP A 327 56.48 25.81 -11.17
CA ASP A 327 57.61 26.74 -11.33
C ASP A 327 58.05 27.23 -9.95
N GLY A 328 59.25 27.80 -9.79
CA GLY A 328 59.77 28.05 -8.44
C GLY A 328 60.86 29.11 -8.29
N THR A 329 61.12 29.48 -7.03
CA THR A 329 62.36 30.16 -6.60
C THR A 329 62.64 29.93 -5.11
N LYS A 330 63.92 29.77 -4.76
CA LYS A 330 64.53 29.80 -3.41
C LYS A 330 65.07 31.23 -3.11
N PRO A 331 65.70 31.58 -1.95
CA PRO A 331 66.23 30.78 -0.81
C PRO A 331 65.39 31.02 0.50
N ALA A 332 65.82 30.83 1.76
CA ALA A 332 67.14 30.58 2.38
C ALA A 332 67.05 29.80 3.73
N GLU A 333 68.14 29.89 4.52
CA GLU A 333 68.36 29.77 5.99
C GLU A 333 67.26 29.22 6.92
N GLY A 334 67.57 28.39 7.93
CA GLY A 334 68.87 27.84 8.33
C GLY A 334 68.79 26.83 9.50
N GLU A 335 69.84 26.02 9.66
CA GLU A 335 70.00 25.00 10.74
C GLU A 335 70.89 25.57 11.87
N PRO A 336 70.82 25.05 13.12
CA PRO A 336 71.60 23.84 13.46
C PRO A 336 70.91 22.87 14.45
N ALA A 337 71.55 21.70 14.67
CA ALA A 337 71.03 20.57 15.46
C ALA A 337 71.56 20.48 16.91
N ALA A 338 70.83 19.73 17.76
CA ALA A 338 71.32 18.99 18.94
C ALA A 338 70.18 18.10 19.53
N GLU A 339 70.39 17.11 20.42
CA GLU A 339 71.37 16.00 20.43
C GLU A 339 70.94 14.94 21.50
N GLN A 340 70.96 13.64 21.14
CA GLN A 340 70.77 12.46 22.05
C GLN A 340 69.39 12.37 22.77
N THR A 341 68.90 11.25 23.33
CA THR A 341 69.54 10.04 23.93
C THR A 341 68.71 8.74 23.72
N LYS A 342 69.39 7.58 23.77
CA LYS A 342 68.88 6.18 23.81
C LYS A 342 69.70 5.45 24.92
N PRO A 343 69.40 4.23 25.42
CA PRO A 343 68.28 3.30 25.20
C PRO A 343 67.53 2.98 26.53
N ASP A 344 66.86 1.87 26.87
CA ASP A 344 66.64 0.47 26.39
C ASP A 344 65.12 0.12 26.53
N GLU A 345 64.55 -1.11 26.53
CA GLU A 345 65.02 -2.51 26.54
C GLU A 345 64.00 -3.44 25.82
N ASP A 346 64.43 -4.64 25.40
CA ASP A 346 63.67 -5.71 24.70
C ASP A 346 64.41 -7.05 25.02
N PRO A 347 63.88 -8.30 24.82
CA PRO A 347 62.53 -8.77 24.47
C PRO A 347 61.95 -9.83 25.42
N LYS A 348 60.71 -10.32 25.15
CA LYS A 348 60.36 -11.76 25.02
C LYS A 348 58.86 -12.01 24.75
N ARG A 349 58.40 -13.15 24.21
CA ARG A 349 58.93 -14.08 23.16
C ARG A 349 57.89 -15.17 22.88
N GLY A 350 57.34 -15.20 21.67
CA GLY A 350 56.56 -16.33 21.12
C GLY A 350 55.13 -16.51 21.67
N GLY A 351 54.27 -17.31 21.03
CA GLY A 351 54.45 -17.87 19.68
C GLY A 351 53.70 -19.19 19.42
N GLY A 352 52.74 -19.16 18.50
CA GLY A 352 52.13 -20.35 17.88
C GLY A 352 51.08 -21.08 18.71
N GLY A 353 50.26 -21.90 18.03
CA GLY A 353 49.19 -22.71 18.62
C GLY A 353 47.89 -22.60 17.83
N ALA A 354 47.44 -23.70 17.22
CA ALA A 354 46.25 -23.75 16.38
C ALA A 354 45.25 -24.80 16.89
N ALA A 355 44.07 -24.80 16.27
CA ALA A 355 43.15 -25.93 16.07
C ALA A 355 41.99 -26.18 17.06
N ASN A 356 40.80 -26.25 16.44
CA ASN A 356 39.74 -27.29 16.56
C ASN A 356 38.71 -27.33 17.70
N ALA A 357 37.51 -27.73 17.24
CA ALA A 357 36.48 -28.60 17.84
C ALA A 357 35.39 -28.00 18.76
N ASP A 358 34.16 -28.17 18.26
CA ASP A 358 32.96 -28.77 18.89
C ASP A 358 32.52 -28.30 20.30
N VAL A 359 31.39 -27.57 20.33
CA VAL A 359 30.13 -27.97 20.99
C VAL A 359 28.96 -27.53 20.10
#